data_AF-A0A355WH89-F1
#
_entry.id   AF-A0A355WH89-F1
#
_cell.length_a   1.000
_cell.length_b   1.000
_cell.length_c   1.000
_cell.angle_alpha   90.00
_cell.angle_beta   90.00
_cell.angle_gamma   90.00
#
_symmetry.space_group_name_H-M   'P 1'
#
loop_
_entity.id
_entity.type
_entity.pdbx_description
1 polymer ?
#
loop_
_entity_poly.entity_id
_entity_poly.type
_entity_poly.pdbx_seq_one_letter_code
_entity_poly.pdbx_strand_id
1 'polypeptide(L)' 'MKILVTGFDPFGGEKINPAFEVIKRLKSHIDGAEII' A
#
# COMPACT_ATOMS: atom_id res chain seq x y z
N MET A 1 -8.97 -14.99 3.64
CA MET A 1 -7.50 -14.87 3.88
C MET A 1 -7.18 -13.40 4.08
N LYS A 2 -6.27 -13.04 4.99
CA LYS A 2 -5.85 -11.65 5.22
C LYS A 2 -4.43 -11.46 4.69
N ILE A 3 -4.18 -10.35 3.99
CA ILE A 3 -2.88 -10.01 3.41
C ILE A 3 -2.46 -8.65 3.95
N LEU A 4 -1.35 -8.61 4.69
CA LEU A 4 -0.72 -7.37 5.14
C LEU A 4 0.03 -6.74 3.97
N VAL A 5 -0.29 -5.49 3.64
CA VAL A 5 0.42 -4.74 2.60
C VAL A 5 1.10 -3.53 3.23
N THR A 6 2.42 -3.45 3.06
CA THR A 6 3.24 -2.37 3.61
C THR A 6 3.90 -1.55 2.51
N GLY A 7 4.27 -0.32 2.84
CA GLY A 7 4.99 0.59 1.98
C GLY A 7 6.05 1.34 2.79
N PHE A 8 6.91 2.06 2.09
CA PHE A 8 7.92 2.91 2.70
C PHE A 8 7.48 4.36 2.69
N ASP A 9 7.91 5.12 3.69
CA ASP A 9 7.82 6.57 3.70
C ASP A 9 8.67 7.18 2.57
N PRO A 10 8.42 8.44 2.17
CA PRO A 10 9.33 9.18 1.31
C PRO A 10 10.72 9.29 1.94
N PHE A 11 11.77 9.19 1.10
CA PHE A 11 13.16 9.28 1.54
C PHE A 11 14.01 10.01 0.50
N GLY A 12 15.24 10.40 0.86
CA GLY A 12 16.16 11.07 -0.07
C GLY A 12 15.77 12.51 -0.45
N GLY A 13 14.92 13.17 0.35
CA GLY A 13 14.40 14.51 0.04
C GLY A 13 13.15 14.49 -0.84
N GLU A 14 12.70 13.32 -1.27
CA GLU A 14 11.45 13.16 -2.02
C GLU A 14 10.23 13.37 -1.14
N LYS A 15 9.17 13.92 -1.74
CA LYS A 15 7.91 14.22 -1.04
C LYS A 15 6.92 13.05 -1.04
N ILE A 16 7.10 12.11 -1.95
CA ILE A 16 6.20 10.97 -2.13
C ILE A 16 6.99 9.69 -2.28
N ASN A 17 6.37 8.59 -1.87
CA ASN A 17 6.86 7.24 -2.18
C ASN A 17 5.79 6.51 -3.01
N PRO A 18 6.09 6.11 -4.25
CA PRO A 18 5.14 5.41 -5.10
C PRO A 18 4.56 4.14 -4.45
N ALA A 19 5.35 3.40 -3.66
CA ALA A 19 4.87 2.21 -2.97
C ALA A 19 3.74 2.55 -1.99
N PHE A 20 3.88 3.65 -1.24
CA PHE A 20 2.83 4.11 -0.31
C PHE A 20 1.62 4.69 -1.05
N GLU A 21 1.83 5.42 -2.14
CA GLU A 21 0.72 5.98 -2.93
C GLU A 21 -0.17 4.91 -3.59
N VAL A 22 0.41 3.77 -3.97
CA VAL A 22 -0.36 2.62 -4.49
C VAL A 22 -1.27 2.05 -3.40
N ILE A 23 -0.80 1.94 -2.16
CA ILE A 23 -1.58 1.38 -1.04
C ILE A 23 -2.86 2.19 -0.81
N LYS A 24 -2.78 3.53 -0.87
CA LYS A 24 -3.94 4.42 -0.73
C LYS A 24 -5.06 4.18 -1.75
N ARG A 25 -4.74 3.53 -2.87
CA ARG A 25 -5.67 3.25 -3.98
C ARG A 25 -6.08 1.78 -4.06
N LEU A 26 -5.49 0.91 -3.23
CA LEU A 26 -5.85 -0.50 -3.21
C LEU A 26 -7.28 -0.68 -2.70
N LYS A 27 -7.99 -1.62 -3.33
CA LYS A 27 -9.29 -2.07 -2.83
C LYS A 27 -9.06 -2.82 -1.52
N SER A 28 -10.01 -2.70 -0.59
CA SER A 28 -9.98 -3.48 0.66
C SER A 28 -10.11 -4.99 0.43
N HIS A 29 -10.62 -5.41 -0.75
CA HIS A 29 -10.74 -6.80 -1.13
C HIS A 29 -10.25 -7.03 -2.57
N ILE A 30 -9.40 -8.04 -2.75
CA ILE A 30 -8.87 -8.49 -4.04
C ILE A 30 -8.97 -10.01 -4.08
N ASP A 31 -9.73 -10.53 -5.05
CA ASP A 31 -9.92 -11.98 -5.24
C ASP A 31 -10.30 -12.75 -3.94
N GLY A 32 -11.21 -12.18 -3.16
CA GLY A 32 -11.66 -12.76 -1.88
C GLY A 32 -10.67 -12.66 -0.71
N ALA A 33 -9.49 -12.08 -0.92
CA ALA A 33 -8.56 -11.72 0.15
C ALA A 33 -8.84 -10.30 0.68
N GLU A 34 -8.83 -10.14 2.00
CA GLU A 34 -8.93 -8.86 2.68
C GLU A 34 -7.52 -8.25 2.83
N ILE A 35 -7.36 -7.00 2.41
CA ILE A 35 -6.13 -6.23 2.59
C ILE A 35 -6.17 -5.54 3.95
N ILE A 36 -5.14 -5.76 4.77
CA ILE A 36 -4.98 -5.17 6.10
C ILE A 36 -3.67 -4.39 6.23
#